data_AF-A0A0F4QQI9-F1
#
_entry.id   AF-A0A0F4QQI9-F1
#
_cell.length_a   1.000
_cell.length_b   1.000
_cell.length_c   1.000
_cell.angle_alpha   90.00
_cell.angle_beta   90.00
_cell.angle_gamma   90.00
#
_symmetry.space_group_name_H-M   'P 1'
#
loop_
_entity.id
_entity.type
_entity.pdbx_description
1 polymer ?
#
loop_
_entity_poly.entity_id
_entity_poly.type
_entity_poly.pdbx_seq_one_letter_code
_entity_poly.pdbx_strand_id
1 'polypeptide(L)' 'MTQYKEELKIAEEYLREMLKADDTKDFELYIKRYEKDRIAGFSQERFHKDIECMHQDNGMNLGYEFLSSLRTQLSMN' A
#
# COMPACT_ATOMS: atom_id res chain seq x y z
N MET A 1 -1.44 -12.54 21.49
CA MET A 1 -1.11 -11.88 20.21
C MET A 1 -0.10 -10.76 20.45
N THR A 2 1.13 -11.08 20.85
CA THR A 2 2.16 -10.09 21.24
C THR A 2 3.47 -10.26 20.49
N GLN A 3 3.59 -11.28 19.62
CA GLN A 3 4.89 -11.69 19.07
C GLN A 3 5.34 -10.90 17.84
N TYR A 4 4.47 -10.11 17.20
CA TYR A 4 4.76 -9.47 15.91
C TYR A 4 4.41 -7.99 15.83
N LYS A 5 4.47 -7.26 16.96
CA LYS A 5 3.97 -5.87 17.02
C LYS A 5 4.74 -4.94 16.08
N GLU A 6 6.05 -5.10 15.96
CA GLU A 6 6.89 -4.26 15.09
C GLU A 6 6.76 -4.65 13.62
N GLU A 7 6.70 -5.94 13.32
CA GLU A 7 6.49 -6.46 11.97
C GLU A 7 5.12 -6.02 11.43
N LEU A 8 4.08 -6.05 12.27
CA LEU A 8 2.75 -5.54 11.92
C LEU A 8 2.78 -4.04 11.63
N LYS A 9 3.51 -3.26 12.44
CA LYS A 9 3.67 -1.82 12.21
C LYS A 9 4.36 -1.53 10.87
N ILE A 10 5.41 -2.29 10.54
CA ILE A 10 6.12 -2.18 9.26
C ILE A 10 5.19 -2.58 8.10
N ALA A 11 4.45 -3.68 8.25
CA ALA A 11 3.51 -4.13 7.23
C ALA A 11 2.41 -3.09 6.96
N GLU A 12 1.84 -2.49 8.01
CA GLU A 12 0.85 -1.42 7.86
C GLU A 12 1.43 -0.16 7.23
N GLU A 13 2.68 0.22 7.55
CA GLU A 13 3.36 1.32 6.88
C GLU A 13 3.50 1.05 5.37
N TYR A 14 3.91 -0.16 5.00
CA TYR A 14 4.13 -0.52 3.60
C TYR A 14 2.81 -0.55 2.83
N LEU A 15 1.76 -1.09 3.44
CA LEU A 15 0.42 -1.05 2.86
C LEU A 15 -0.05 0.39 2.64
N ARG A 16 0.16 1.30 3.61
CA ARG A 16 -0.20 2.72 3.44
C ARG A 16 0.56 3.38 2.30
N GLU A 17 1.85 3.09 2.14
CA GLU A 17 2.66 3.60 1.03
C GLU A 17 2.16 3.08 -0.32
N MET A 18 1.83 1.78 -0.42
CA MET A 18 1.28 1.18 -1.65
C MET A 18 -0.07 1.78 -2.03
N LEU A 19 -0.97 1.90 -1.06
CA LEU A 19 -2.30 2.48 -1.28
C LEU A 19 -2.21 3.95 -1.73
N LYS A 20 -1.29 4.72 -1.11
CA LYS A 20 -1.00 6.08 -1.56
C LYS A 20 -0.45 6.10 -2.99
N ALA A 21 0.46 5.18 -3.32
CA ALA A 21 1.04 5.09 -4.65
C ALA A 21 -0.04 4.84 -5.72
N ASP A 22 -1.01 3.97 -5.45
CA ASP A 22 -2.14 3.70 -6.34
C ASP A 22 -3.02 4.94 -6.52
N ASP A 23 -3.42 5.59 -5.42
CA ASP A 23 -4.27 6.78 -5.46
C ASP A 23 -3.61 7.95 -6.21
N THR A 24 -2.29 8.11 -6.06
CA THR A 24 -1.54 9.21 -6.69
C THR A 24 -0.83 8.82 -7.99
N LYS A 25 -0.98 7.57 -8.46
CA LYS A 25 -0.26 7.02 -9.62
C LYS A 25 1.26 7.20 -9.52
N ASP A 26 1.82 7.07 -8.31
CA ASP A 26 3.25 7.25 -8.01
C ASP A 26 4.01 5.93 -8.14
N PHE A 27 4.62 5.73 -9.31
CA PHE A 27 5.38 4.52 -9.62
C PHE A 27 6.60 4.33 -8.70
N GLU A 28 7.34 5.40 -8.40
CA GLU A 28 8.54 5.32 -7.57
C GLU A 28 8.21 4.89 -6.14
N LEU A 29 7.11 5.44 -5.59
CA LEU A 29 6.60 5.02 -4.29
C LEU A 29 6.15 3.55 -4.30
N TYR A 30 5.49 3.11 -5.38
CA TYR A 30 5.04 1.73 -5.53
C TYR A 30 6.22 0.74 -5.51
N ILE A 31 7.30 1.02 -6.25
CA ILE A 31 8.44 0.10 -6.36
C ILE A 31 9.45 0.19 -5.21
N LYS A 32 9.39 1.26 -4.39
CA LYS A 32 10.35 1.59 -3.32
C LYS A 32 10.73 0.41 -2.42
N ARG A 33 9.77 -0.46 -2.11
CA ARG A 33 9.94 -1.57 -1.14
C ARG A 33 10.31 -2.91 -1.80
N TYR A 34 10.36 -2.98 -3.13
CA TYR A 34 10.71 -4.20 -3.83
C TYR A 34 12.21 -4.32 -4.05
N GLU A 35 12.71 -5.55 -3.98
CA GLU A 35 14.06 -5.87 -4.41
C GLU A 35 14.17 -5.69 -5.93
N LYS A 36 15.31 -5.18 -6.41
CA LYS A 36 15.49 -4.79 -7.82
C LYS A 36 15.28 -5.94 -8.80
N ASP A 37 15.62 -7.16 -8.41
CA ASP A 37 15.44 -8.38 -9.21
C ASP A 37 13.96 -8.81 -9.28
N ARG A 38 13.14 -8.44 -8.30
CA ARG A 38 11.69 -8.76 -8.26
C ARG A 38 10.84 -7.85 -9.13
N ILE A 39 11.34 -6.67 -9.49
CA ILE A 39 10.68 -5.71 -10.39
C ILE A 39 11.29 -5.68 -11.78
N ALA A 40 12.18 -6.62 -12.09
CA ALA A 40 12.78 -6.72 -13.42
C ALA A 40 11.68 -6.89 -14.49
N GLY A 41 11.58 -5.91 -15.38
CA GLY A 41 10.56 -5.89 -16.44
C GLY A 41 9.22 -5.25 -16.03
N PHE A 42 9.05 -4.82 -14.78
CA PHE A 42 7.92 -3.99 -14.39
C PHE A 42 8.20 -2.52 -14.75
N SER A 43 7.43 -1.97 -15.68
CA SER A 43 7.61 -0.61 -16.17
C SER A 43 6.58 0.36 -15.59
N GLN A 44 6.93 1.64 -15.56
CA GLN A 44 6.00 2.72 -15.20
C GLN A 44 4.74 2.72 -16.08
N GLU A 45 4.89 2.45 -17.38
CA GLU A 45 3.77 2.34 -18.31
C GLU A 45 2.80 1.21 -17.91
N ARG A 46 3.33 0.05 -17.54
CA ARG A 46 2.52 -1.08 -17.10
C ARG A 46 1.74 -0.73 -15.84
N PHE A 47 2.41 -0.13 -14.86
CA PHE A 47 1.78 0.34 -13.62
C PHE A 47 0.64 1.33 -13.89
N HIS A 48 0.88 2.38 -14.69
CA HIS A 48 -0.15 3.39 -14.98
C HIS A 48 -1.36 2.81 -15.69
N LYS A 49 -1.13 1.88 -16.63
CA LYS A 49 -2.22 1.17 -17.31
C LYS A 49 -3.03 0.33 -16.33
N ASP A 50 -2.37 -0.40 -15.44
CA ASP A 50 -3.05 -1.24 -14.45
C ASP A 50 -3.90 -0.38 -13.49
N ILE A 51 -3.39 0.76 -13.01
CA ILE A 51 -4.15 1.70 -12.16
C ILE A 51 -5.34 2.31 -12.90
N GLU A 52 -5.16 2.69 -14.17
CA GLU A 52 -6.26 3.22 -14.97
C GLU A 52 -7.38 2.19 -15.14
N CYS A 53 -7.05 0.95 -15.49
CA CYS A 53 -8.03 -0.14 -15.59
C CYS A 53 -8.72 -0.39 -14.24
N MET A 54 -7.97 -0.43 -13.14
CA MET A 54 -8.54 -0.61 -11.80
C MET A 54 -9.53 0.51 -11.45
N HIS A 55 -9.21 1.77 -11.72
CA HIS A 55 -10.11 2.89 -11.43
C HIS A 55 -11.33 2.91 -12.35
N GLN A 56 -11.20 2.47 -13.60
CA GLN A 56 -12.34 2.34 -14.52
C GLN A 56 -13.31 1.26 -14.06
N ASP A 57 -12.79 0.11 -13.61
CA ASP A 57 -13.60 -1.05 -13.23
C ASP A 57 -14.21 -0.90 -11.82
N ASN A 58 -13.43 -0.36 -10.86
CA ASN A 58 -13.79 -0.36 -9.44
C ASN A 58 -14.07 1.04 -8.86
N GLY A 59 -13.74 2.11 -9.60
CA GLY A 59 -13.74 3.48 -9.08
C GLY A 59 -12.51 3.77 -8.20
N MET A 60 -12.54 4.93 -7.54
CA MET A 60 -11.46 5.40 -6.66
C MET A 60 -11.62 4.86 -5.23
N ASN A 61 -10.51 4.64 -4.54
CA ASN A 61 -10.54 4.36 -3.10
C ASN A 61 -11.07 5.59 -2.35
N LEU A 62 -12.08 5.38 -1.49
CA LEU A 62 -12.66 6.46 -0.66
C LEU A 62 -12.08 6.49 0.75
N GLY A 63 -11.39 5.43 1.16
CA GLY A 63 -10.78 5.29 2.48
C GLY A 63 -10.29 3.87 2.73
N TYR A 64 -9.53 3.70 3.81
CA TYR A 64 -8.89 2.43 4.17
C TYR A 64 -9.12 2.11 5.64
N GLU A 65 -9.50 0.86 5.93
CA GLU A 65 -9.60 0.34 7.30
C GLU A 65 -8.61 -0.81 7.49
N PHE A 66 -7.77 -0.71 8.52
CA PHE A 66 -6.76 -1.72 8.85
C PHE A 66 -7.29 -2.63 9.96
N LEU A 67 -7.05 -3.95 9.82
CA LEU A 67 -7.79 -4.96 10.57
C LEU A 67 -7.45 -5.07 12.07
N SER A 68 -6.31 -4.59 12.60
CA SER A 68 -6.07 -4.80 14.04
C SER A 68 -4.91 -4.08 14.76
N SER A 69 -3.81 -3.63 14.14
CA SER A 69 -2.61 -3.28 14.94
C SER A 69 -2.64 -1.90 15.61
N LEU A 70 -3.33 -0.91 15.03
CA LEU A 70 -3.33 0.49 15.50
C LEU A 70 -4.64 0.96 16.16
N ARG A 71 -5.68 0.11 16.24
CA ARG A 71 -6.93 0.49 16.96
C ARG A 71 -6.72 0.67 18.46
N THR A 72 -5.65 0.12 19.05
CA THR A 72 -5.35 0.19 20.49
C THR A 72 -4.39 1.34 20.87
N GLN A 73 -4.53 2.53 20.25
CA GLN A 73 -3.90 3.75 20.76
C GLN A 73 -4.84 4.97 20.88
N LEU A 74 -6.14 4.81 20.63
CA LEU A 74 -7.12 5.92 20.77
C LEU A 74 -8.28 5.64 21.74
N SER A 75 -8.23 4.54 22.51
CA SER A 75 -9.23 4.23 23.54
C SER A 75 -8.69 4.34 24.98
N MET A 76 -7.62 5.10 25.19
CA MET A 76 -7.19 5.51 26.53
C MET A 76 -7.12 7.03 26.58
N ASN A 77 -8.30 7.65 26.72
CA ASN A 77 -8.52 8.95 27.34
C ASN A 77 -9.91 8.91 28.01
#